data_AF-A0A0P1E5V7-F1
#
_entry.id   AF-A0A0P1E5V7-F1
#
_cell.length_a   1.000
_cell.length_b   1.000
_cell.length_c   1.000
_cell.angle_alpha   90.00
_cell.angle_beta   90.00
_cell.angle_gamma   90.00
#
_symmetry.space_group_name_H-M   'P 1'
#
loop_
_entity.id
_entity.type
_entity.pdbx_description
1 polymer ?
#
loop_
_entity_poly.entity_id
_entity_poly.type
_entity_poly.pdbx_seq_one_letter_code
_entity_poly.pdbx_strand_id
1 'polypeptide(L)' 'MVENGALLGQFPPGQSESPDQFGLLMEEGNALKECVNAAITELTESGELAAIETQWLSEATGVPVIE' A
#
# COMPACT_ATOMS: atom_id res chain seq x y z
N MET A 1 -18.50 -9.62 -9.38
CA MET A 1 -18.80 -8.25 -9.86
C MET A 1 -20.27 -8.19 -10.19
N VAL A 2 -20.96 -7.12 -9.79
CA VAL A 2 -22.39 -6.94 -10.12
C VAL A 2 -22.50 -6.53 -11.59
N GLU A 3 -23.46 -7.11 -12.30
CA GLU A 3 -23.73 -6.77 -13.70
C GLU A 3 -24.17 -5.29 -13.78
N ASN A 4 -23.44 -4.47 -14.55
CA ASN A 4 -23.55 -3.00 -14.60
C ASN A 4 -23.15 -2.22 -13.34
N GLY A 5 -22.33 -2.79 -12.45
CA GLY A 5 -21.76 -2.05 -11.33
C GLY A 5 -20.74 -1.00 -11.79
N ALA A 6 -20.80 0.21 -11.22
CA ALA A 6 -19.81 1.26 -11.41
C ALA A 6 -19.00 1.46 -10.12
N LEU A 7 -17.70 1.63 -10.25
CA LEU A 7 -16.83 2.06 -9.16
C LEU A 7 -16.90 3.60 -9.09
N LEU A 8 -17.29 4.14 -7.93
CA LEU A 8 -17.52 5.58 -7.76
C LEU A 8 -16.42 6.27 -6.96
N GLY A 9 -15.62 5.50 -6.24
CA GLY A 9 -14.52 6.01 -5.42
C GLY A 9 -13.95 4.92 -4.52
N GLN A 10 -12.89 5.28 -3.83
CA GLN A 10 -12.19 4.45 -2.86
C GLN A 10 -11.99 5.23 -1.56
N PHE A 11 -11.97 4.54 -0.42
CA PHE A 11 -11.64 5.16 0.86
C PHE A 11 -10.14 5.02 1.13
N PRO A 12 -9.52 5.96 1.85
CA PRO A 12 -8.13 5.85 2.24
C PRO A 12 -7.93 4.66 3.20
N PRO A 13 -6.79 3.96 3.12
CA PRO A 13 -6.55 2.74 3.88
C PRO A 13 -6.60 2.96 5.40
N GLY A 14 -6.27 4.16 5.87
CA GLY A 14 -6.34 4.55 7.28
C GLY A 14 -7.76 4.63 7.88
N GLN A 15 -8.82 4.56 7.06
CA GLN A 15 -10.20 4.48 7.53
C GLN A 15 -10.67 3.04 7.81
N SER A 16 -9.86 2.03 7.52
CA SER A 16 -10.15 0.66 7.94
C SER A 16 -9.88 0.49 9.43
N GLU A 17 -10.79 -0.15 10.16
CA GLU A 17 -10.58 -0.50 11.58
C GLU A 17 -9.43 -1.50 11.77
N SER A 18 -9.07 -2.24 10.72
CA SER A 18 -7.96 -3.19 10.70
C SER A 18 -7.40 -3.26 9.28
N PRO A 19 -6.54 -2.30 8.88
CA PRO A 19 -5.95 -2.33 7.56
C PRO A 19 -5.01 -3.53 7.45
N ASP A 20 -5.08 -4.23 6.32
CA ASP A 20 -4.12 -5.28 6.01
C ASP A 20 -2.70 -4.70 6.01
N GLN A 21 -1.75 -5.46 6.55
CA GLN A 21 -0.34 -5.10 6.58
C GLN A 21 0.43 -6.11 5.73
N PHE A 22 0.99 -5.64 4.62
CA PHE A 22 1.83 -6.45 3.77
C PHE A 22 3.29 -6.39 4.25
N GLY A 23 4.01 -7.50 4.09
CA GLY A 23 5.42 -7.59 4.43
C GLY A 23 6.17 -8.45 3.42
N LEU A 24 7.47 -8.22 3.29
CA LEU A 24 8.35 -9.05 2.48
C LEU A 24 8.67 -10.34 3.25
N LEU A 25 8.38 -11.48 2.64
CA LEU A 25 8.61 -12.79 3.22
C LEU A 25 10.06 -13.25 2.95
N MET A 26 10.70 -13.83 3.98
CA MET A 26 12.06 -14.35 3.90
C MET A 26 12.18 -15.64 4.71
N GLU A 27 13.21 -16.43 4.41
CA GLU A 27 13.61 -17.58 5.24
C GLU A 27 14.05 -17.11 6.64
N GLU A 28 13.81 -17.95 7.65
CA GLU A 28 14.24 -17.71 9.02
C GLU A 28 15.77 -17.55 9.09
N GLY A 29 16.24 -16.50 9.75
CA GLY A 29 17.68 -16.20 9.86
C GLY A 29 18.30 -15.52 8.63
N ASN A 30 17.52 -15.11 7.63
CA ASN A 30 18.06 -14.40 6.47
C ASN A 30 18.71 -13.06 6.90
N ALA A 31 20.02 -12.93 6.62
CA ALA A 31 20.82 -11.76 7.01
C ALA A 31 20.37 -10.45 6.32
N LEU A 32 19.58 -10.51 5.24
CA LEU A 32 19.05 -9.33 4.55
C LEU A 32 17.86 -8.68 5.26
N LYS A 33 17.23 -9.37 6.22
CA LYS A 33 16.04 -8.87 6.92
C LYS A 33 16.23 -7.47 7.49
N GLU A 34 17.33 -7.24 8.20
CA GLU A 34 17.63 -5.93 8.80
C GLU A 34 17.85 -4.84 7.75
N CYS A 35 18.55 -5.16 6.66
CA CYS A 35 18.80 -4.22 5.58
C CYS A 35 17.50 -3.84 4.85
N VAL A 36 16.62 -4.81 4.60
CA VAL A 36 15.34 -4.57 3.94
C VAL A 36 14.39 -3.77 4.83
N ASN A 37 14.37 -4.06 6.14
CA ASN A 37 13.60 -3.25 7.09
C ASN A 37 14.08 -1.80 7.09
N ALA A 38 15.40 -1.56 7.12
CA ALA A 38 15.95 -0.21 7.06
C ALA A 38 15.56 0.53 5.77
N ALA A 39 15.64 -0.14 4.61
CA ALA A 39 15.23 0.44 3.34
C ALA A 39 13.73 0.78 3.31
N ILE A 40 12.85 -0.08 3.84
CA ILE A 40 11.41 0.20 3.91
C ILE A 40 11.14 1.38 4.83
N THR A 41 11.83 1.47 5.98
CA THR A 41 11.74 2.62 6.88
C THR A 41 12.15 3.91 6.16
N GLU A 42 13.28 3.92 5.46
CA GLU A 42 13.76 5.10 4.72
C GLU A 42 12.77 5.53 3.62
N LEU A 43 12.21 4.58 2.86
CA LEU A 43 11.19 4.86 1.85
C LEU A 43 9.89 5.41 2.46
N THR A 44 9.55 4.97 3.67
CA THR A 44 8.36 5.44 4.39
C THR A 44 8.59 6.87 4.89
N GLU A 45 9.73 7.12 5.53
CA GLU A 45 10.10 8.44 6.07
C GLU A 45 10.30 9.49 4.98
N SER A 46 10.82 9.10 3.81
CA SER A 46 10.97 9.99 2.65
C SER A 46 9.65 10.30 1.95
N GLY A 47 8.60 9.50 2.19
CA GLY A 47 7.33 9.56 1.47
C GLY A 47 7.36 8.90 0.08
N GLU A 48 8.50 8.32 -0.33
CA GLU A 48 8.62 7.64 -1.62
C GLU A 48 7.74 6.39 -1.69
N LEU A 49 7.57 5.66 -0.58
CA LEU A 49 6.66 4.53 -0.53
C LEU A 49 5.21 4.95 -0.81
N ALA A 50 4.77 6.09 -0.25
CA ALA A 50 3.43 6.62 -0.50
C ALA A 50 3.24 7.07 -1.96
N ALA A 51 4.29 7.56 -2.61
CA ALA A 51 4.25 7.90 -4.04
C ALA A 51 4.09 6.63 -4.90
N ILE A 52 4.79 5.55 -4.57
CA ILE A 52 4.64 4.24 -5.22
C ILE A 52 3.22 3.71 -5.05
N GLU A 53 2.67 3.76 -3.83
CA GLU A 53 1.28 3.35 -3.57
C GLU A 53 0.27 4.19 -4.35
N THR A 54 0.48 5.51 -4.44
CA THR A 54 -0.39 6.39 -5.22
C THR A 54 -0.40 6.00 -6.69
N GLN A 55 0.77 5.79 -7.29
CA GLN A 55 0.90 5.43 -8.69
C GLN A 55 0.22 4.10 -9.03
N TRP A 56 0.35 3.10 -8.16
CA TRP A 56 -0.06 1.72 -8.49
C TRP A 56 -1.36 1.27 -7.84
N LEU A 57 -1.80 1.89 -6.75
CA LEU A 57 -3.01 1.53 -6.01
C LEU A 57 -4.11 2.58 -6.14
N SER A 58 -3.78 3.87 -6.12
CA SER A 58 -4.80 4.93 -6.21
C SER A 58 -5.11 5.33 -7.65
N GLU A 59 -4.10 5.76 -8.41
CA GLU A 59 -4.28 6.22 -9.78
C GLU A 59 -4.75 5.09 -10.71
N ALA A 60 -4.35 3.86 -10.41
CA ALA A 60 -4.73 2.68 -11.19
C ALA A 60 -6.24 2.38 -11.19
N THR A 61 -7.00 2.84 -10.18
CA THR A 61 -8.46 2.58 -10.11
C THR A 61 -9.26 3.56 -10.97
N GLY A 62 -8.68 4.73 -11.32
CA GLY A 62 -9.33 5.76 -12.13
C GLY A 62 -10.54 6.42 -11.48
N VAL A 63 -10.74 6.23 -10.17
CA VAL A 63 -11.84 6.80 -9.38
C VAL A 63 -11.28 7.68 -8.25
N PRO A 64 -12.04 8.66 -7.73
CA PRO A 64 -11.54 9.53 -6.67
C PRO A 64 -11.35 8.79 -5.33
N VAL A 65 -10.38 9.25 -4.55
CA VAL A 65 -10.30 8.93 -3.11
C VAL A 65 -11.29 9.81 -2.36
N ILE A 66 -12.11 9.22 -1.50
CA ILE A 66 -13.14 9.89 -0.70
C ILE A 66 -12.63 10.00 0.74
N GLU A 67 -12.44 11.22 1.23
CA GLU A 67 -12.03 11.56 2.60
C GLU A 67 -13.19 11.48 3.60
#